data_AF-A0A7I8CV07-F1
#
_entry.id   AF-A0A7I8CV07-F1
#
_cell.length_a   1.000
_cell.length_b   1.000
_cell.length_c   1.000
_cell.angle_alpha   90.00
_cell.angle_beta   90.00
_cell.angle_gamma   90.00
#
_symmetry.space_group_name_H-M   'P 1'
#
loop_
_entity.id
_entity.type
_entity.pdbx_description
1 polymer ?
#
loop_
_entity_poly.entity_id
_entity_poly.type
_entity_poly.pdbx_seq_one_letter_code
_entity_poly.pdbx_strand_id
1 'polypeptide(L)'
;MRITVHLDTFQCAEVAHAVLWLDRESRKWSREGHAVIDLPEWGTLAYTKGNTRIHAADHDRATCELTGLDLGSTAGPCEGASGQALWYRHAHHTPIPGKLHIQCVDNTASDPENGVFAEGGL
;
A
#
# COMPACT_ATOMS: atom_id res chain seq x y z
N MET A 1 -0.52 -7.34 12.67
CA MET A 1 -0.03 -5.95 12.46
C MET A 1 -0.59 -5.41 11.16
N ARG A 2 -1.40 -4.37 11.26
CA ARG A 2 -2.06 -3.71 10.14
C ARG A 2 -1.70 -2.23 10.11
N ILE A 3 -1.53 -1.68 8.92
CA ILE A 3 -1.11 -0.28 8.74
C ILE A 3 -2.08 0.39 7.79
N THR A 4 -2.59 1.56 8.18
CA THR A 4 -3.34 2.43 7.26
C THR A 4 -2.39 3.49 6.72
N VAL A 5 -2.25 3.54 5.39
CA VAL A 5 -1.36 4.47 4.70
C VAL A 5 -2.19 5.37 3.80
N HIS A 6 -1.95 6.68 3.89
CA HIS A 6 -2.43 7.65 2.92
C HIS A 6 -1.34 7.91 1.90
N LEU A 7 -1.70 7.84 0.62
CA LEU A 7 -0.87 8.27 -0.48
C LEU A 7 -1.48 9.55 -1.04
N ASP A 8 -0.68 10.61 -1.18
CA ASP A 8 -1.15 11.89 -1.72
C ASP A 8 0.00 12.70 -2.34
N THR A 9 -0.27 13.97 -2.68
CA THR A 9 0.72 14.89 -3.25
C THR A 9 1.36 14.32 -4.53
N PHE A 10 0.60 13.55 -5.33
CA PHE A 10 1.10 13.05 -6.59
C PHE A 10 1.21 14.17 -7.60
N GLN A 11 2.31 14.21 -8.34
CA GLN A 11 2.59 15.27 -9.33
C GLN A 11 1.58 15.34 -10.49
N CYS A 12 0.67 14.35 -10.62
CA CYS A 12 -0.33 14.34 -11.68
C CYS A 12 -1.57 15.19 -11.39
N ALA A 13 -1.98 15.35 -10.12
CA ALA A 13 -3.13 16.16 -9.73
C ALA A 13 -3.11 16.43 -8.22
N GLU A 14 -3.52 17.64 -7.80
CA GLU A 14 -3.55 18.03 -6.37
C GLU A 14 -4.53 17.20 -5.53
N VAL A 15 -5.60 16.70 -6.15
CA VAL A 15 -6.62 15.87 -5.50
C VAL A 15 -6.29 14.37 -5.53
N ALA A 16 -5.19 13.98 -6.19
CA ALA A 16 -4.83 12.58 -6.35
C ALA A 16 -4.40 11.98 -5.00
N HIS A 17 -5.18 11.01 -4.53
CA HIS A 17 -4.89 10.31 -3.29
C HIS A 17 -5.40 8.87 -3.29
N ALA A 18 -4.86 8.04 -2.40
CA ALA A 18 -5.33 6.70 -2.11
C ALA A 18 -5.13 6.38 -0.62
N VAL A 19 -6.10 5.73 0.01
CA VAL A 19 -6.00 5.15 1.35
C VAL A 19 -5.86 3.66 1.19
N LEU A 20 -4.75 3.12 1.71
CA LEU A 20 -4.43 1.71 1.65
C LEU A 20 -4.40 1.10 3.04
N TRP A 21 -4.92 -0.11 3.15
CA TRP A 21 -4.75 -0.94 4.33
C TRP A 21 -3.73 -2.03 4.02
N LEU A 22 -2.67 -2.12 4.81
CA LEU A 22 -1.57 -3.06 4.63
C LEU A 22 -1.56 -4.06 5.77
N ASP A 23 -1.64 -5.34 5.47
CA ASP A 23 -1.56 -6.41 6.44
C ASP A 23 -0.18 -7.08 6.36
N ARG A 24 0.60 -6.92 7.44
CA ARG A 24 1.97 -7.40 7.48
C ARG A 24 2.07 -8.93 7.45
N GLU A 25 1.12 -9.59 8.11
CA GLU A 25 1.16 -11.03 8.42
C GLU A 25 0.79 -11.85 7.18
N SER A 26 -0.33 -11.50 6.55
CA SER A 26 -0.81 -12.09 5.30
C SER A 26 -0.06 -11.58 4.06
N ARG A 27 0.72 -10.49 4.19
CA ARG A 27 1.37 -9.78 3.09
C ARG A 27 0.37 -9.35 2.02
N LYS A 28 -0.79 -8.90 2.44
CA LYS A 28 -1.85 -8.42 1.56
C LYS A 28 -2.10 -6.95 1.81
N TRP A 29 -2.72 -6.32 0.84
CA TRP A 29 -3.21 -4.95 0.99
C TRP A 29 -4.56 -4.80 0.31
N SER A 30 -5.32 -3.82 0.75
CA SER A 30 -6.57 -3.39 0.13
C SER A 30 -6.61 -1.87 -0.02
N ARG A 31 -7.38 -1.40 -1.00
CA ARG A 31 -7.67 0.01 -1.24
C ARG A 31 -8.99 0.36 -0.58
N GLU A 32 -8.93 1.18 0.46
CA GLU A 32 -10.12 1.60 1.23
C GLU A 32 -10.76 2.86 0.65
N GLY A 33 -9.99 3.68 -0.08
CA GLY A 33 -10.48 4.90 -0.71
C GLY A 33 -9.48 5.46 -1.71
N HIS A 34 -9.93 6.24 -2.69
CA HIS A 34 -9.05 6.89 -3.64
C HIS A 34 -9.76 8.01 -4.41
N ALA A 35 -8.96 8.92 -4.96
CA ALA A 35 -9.35 9.78 -6.08
C ALA A 35 -8.18 9.88 -7.06
N VAL A 36 -8.47 9.80 -8.37
CA VAL A 36 -7.50 9.86 -9.49
C VAL A 36 -6.51 8.68 -9.55
N ILE A 37 -6.02 8.21 -8.40
CA ILE A 37 -5.11 7.07 -8.30
C ILE A 37 -5.90 5.78 -8.51
N ASP A 38 -5.69 5.17 -9.67
CA ASP A 38 -6.34 3.92 -10.04
C ASP A 38 -5.44 2.73 -9.67
N LEU A 39 -5.36 2.46 -8.36
CA LEU A 39 -4.78 1.23 -7.84
C LEU A 39 -5.82 0.10 -7.85
N PRO A 40 -5.40 -1.17 -7.94
CA PRO A 40 -6.32 -2.30 -7.75
C PRO A 40 -7.06 -2.23 -6.41
N GLU A 41 -8.15 -2.97 -6.28
CA GLU A 41 -8.89 -3.05 -5.00
C GLU A 41 -8.09 -3.77 -3.92
N TRP A 42 -7.27 -4.75 -4.29
CA TRP A 42 -6.40 -5.47 -3.37
C TRP A 42 -5.24 -6.14 -4.12
N GLY A 43 -4.29 -6.65 -3.35
CA GLY A 43 -3.23 -7.48 -3.90
C GLY A 43 -2.23 -7.94 -2.84
N THR A 44 -0.97 -8.08 -3.24
CA THR A 44 0.10 -8.60 -2.37
C THR A 44 1.21 -7.60 -2.11
N LEU A 45 1.94 -7.82 -1.02
CA LEU A 45 3.05 -7.01 -0.57
C LEU A 45 4.36 -7.79 -0.70
N ALA A 46 5.37 -7.13 -1.26
CA ALA A 46 6.74 -7.63 -1.27
C ALA A 46 7.63 -6.68 -0.47
N TYR A 47 8.31 -7.22 0.54
CA TYR A 47 9.21 -6.45 1.40
C TYR A 47 10.61 -6.45 0.81
N THR A 48 11.15 -5.27 0.57
CA THR A 48 12.55 -5.05 0.21
C THR A 48 13.22 -4.23 1.30
N LYS A 49 14.55 -4.31 1.41
CA LYS A 49 15.27 -3.63 2.49
C LYS A 49 15.04 -2.11 2.42
N GLY A 50 14.30 -1.55 3.37
CA GLY A 50 13.94 -0.12 3.40
C GLY A 50 12.69 0.30 2.62
N ASN A 51 12.01 -0.63 1.93
CA ASN A 51 10.90 -0.31 1.04
C ASN A 51 9.83 -1.42 1.07
N THR A 52 8.60 -1.04 0.75
CA THR A 52 7.52 -1.99 0.56
C THR A 52 6.97 -1.82 -0.85
N ARG A 53 6.88 -2.92 -1.61
CA ARG A 53 6.27 -2.94 -2.94
C ARG A 53 4.86 -3.49 -2.87
N ILE A 54 3.98 -2.83 -3.58
CA ILE A 54 2.58 -3.15 -3.72
C ILE A 54 2.38 -3.75 -5.10
N HIS A 55 1.80 -4.94 -5.16
CA HIS A 55 1.49 -5.66 -6.38
C HIS A 55 -0.01 -5.86 -6.48
N ALA A 56 -0.57 -5.84 -7.70
CA ALA A 56 -1.95 -6.26 -7.90
C ALA A 56 -2.10 -7.76 -7.63
N ALA A 57 -3.31 -8.22 -7.36
CA ALA A 57 -3.59 -9.64 -7.18
C ALA A 57 -3.27 -10.48 -8.43
N ASP A 58 -3.46 -9.91 -9.62
CA ASP A 58 -3.36 -10.57 -10.92
C ASP A 58 -2.08 -10.22 -11.70
N HIS A 59 -1.19 -9.41 -11.14
CA HIS A 59 0.02 -8.95 -11.81
C HIS A 59 1.27 -9.14 -10.94
N ASP A 60 2.31 -9.70 -11.54
CA ASP A 60 3.63 -9.86 -10.90
C ASP A 60 4.34 -8.51 -10.73
N ARG A 61 3.97 -7.49 -11.51
CA ARG A 61 4.60 -6.17 -11.46
C ARG A 61 4.08 -5.31 -10.30
N ALA A 62 5.00 -4.60 -9.66
CA ALA A 62 4.64 -3.61 -8.65
C ALA A 62 3.84 -2.45 -9.27
N THR A 63 2.68 -2.16 -8.70
CA THR A 63 1.82 -1.02 -9.04
C THR A 63 2.23 0.22 -8.26
N CYS A 64 2.79 0.04 -7.05
CA CYS A 64 3.32 1.14 -6.25
C CYS A 64 4.54 0.70 -5.42
N GLU A 65 5.50 1.60 -5.22
CA GLU A 65 6.60 1.41 -4.27
C GLU A 65 6.49 2.46 -3.15
N LEU A 66 6.57 1.98 -1.91
CA LEU A 66 6.48 2.75 -0.67
C LEU A 66 7.88 2.83 -0.04
N THR A 67 8.62 3.87 -0.38
CA THR A 67 9.99 4.10 0.08
C THR A 67 9.99 4.75 1.46
N GLY A 68 10.80 4.19 2.37
CA GLY A 68 10.82 4.61 3.78
C GLY A 68 9.82 3.85 4.65
N LEU A 69 9.05 2.93 4.06
CA LEU A 69 8.21 1.98 4.78
C LEU A 69 8.82 0.57 4.66
N ASP A 70 9.49 0.11 5.71
CA ASP A 70 10.04 -1.24 5.80
C ASP A 70 9.17 -2.13 6.70
N LEU A 71 8.21 -2.82 6.11
CA LEU A 71 7.39 -3.81 6.81
C LEU A 71 8.13 -5.12 7.10
N GLY A 72 9.31 -5.32 6.52
CA GLY A 72 10.20 -6.45 6.81
C GLY A 72 10.98 -6.27 8.12
N SER A 73 11.22 -5.03 8.53
CA SER A 73 11.96 -4.69 9.75
C SER A 73 11.25 -5.13 11.04
N THR A 74 12.00 -5.62 12.03
CA THR A 74 11.47 -5.98 13.35
C THR A 74 10.99 -4.77 14.16
N ALA A 75 11.53 -3.58 13.89
CA ALA A 75 11.12 -2.35 14.58
C ALA A 75 9.72 -1.86 14.16
N GLY A 76 9.27 -2.24 12.96
CA GLY A 76 7.98 -1.82 12.39
C GLY A 76 7.89 -0.32 12.09
N PRO A 77 6.88 0.10 11.30
CA PRO A 77 6.57 1.51 11.09
C PRO A 77 5.99 2.21 12.33
N CYS A 78 6.15 3.54 12.37
CA CYS A 78 5.55 4.42 13.36
C CYS A 78 4.40 5.24 12.77
N GLU A 79 3.34 5.46 13.55
CA GLU A 79 2.28 6.40 13.20
C GLU A 79 2.83 7.83 13.02
N GLY A 80 2.28 8.56 12.06
CA GLY A 80 2.74 9.90 11.69
C GLY A 80 4.03 9.92 10.86
N ALA A 81 4.69 8.78 10.65
CA ALA A 81 5.83 8.71 9.75
C ALA A 81 5.41 8.98 8.30
N SER A 82 6.31 9.57 7.54
CA SER A 82 6.11 9.89 6.12
C SER A 82 7.27 9.39 5.29
N GLY A 83 6.98 9.08 4.03
CA GLY A 83 7.95 8.63 3.04
C GLY A 83 7.53 9.01 1.63
N GLN A 84 8.11 8.32 0.65
CA GLN A 84 7.84 8.58 -0.76
C GLN A 84 7.04 7.44 -1.37
N ALA A 85 5.96 7.78 -2.08
CA ALA A 85 5.21 6.85 -2.90
C ALA A 85 5.64 7.01 -4.36
N LEU A 86 5.90 5.90 -5.05
CA LEU A 86 6.13 5.87 -6.49
C LEU A 86 5.01 5.07 -7.13
N TRP A 87 4.11 5.73 -7.88
CA TRP A 87 2.99 5.07 -8.53
C TRP A 87 3.32 4.73 -9.98
N TYR A 88 3.28 3.45 -10.32
CA TYR A 88 3.54 2.94 -11.66
C TYR A 88 2.23 2.83 -12.46
N ARG A 89 1.70 3.97 -12.91
CA ARG A 89 0.45 4.01 -13.70
C ARG A 89 0.49 3.13 -14.95
N HIS A 90 1.65 3.00 -15.60
CA HIS A 90 1.83 2.17 -16.79
C HIS A 90 3.12 1.34 -16.75
N ALA A 91 3.07 0.19 -17.44
CA ALA A 91 4.14 -0.75 -17.81
C ALA A 91 5.57 -0.17 -17.90
N HIS A 92 5.67 0.86 -18.73
CA HIS A 92 6.92 1.31 -19.33
C HIS A 92 7.17 2.80 -19.11
N HIS A 93 6.37 3.43 -18.25
CA HIS A 93 6.46 4.87 -17.99
C HIS A 93 7.18 5.12 -16.68
N THR A 94 7.81 6.29 -16.59
CA THR A 94 8.38 6.82 -15.34
C THR A 94 7.29 6.83 -14.26
N PRO A 95 7.58 6.33 -13.04
CA PRO A 95 6.62 6.40 -11.95
C PRO A 95 6.26 7.84 -11.61
N ILE A 96 5.02 8.05 -11.19
CA ILE A 96 4.54 9.33 -10.71
C ILE A 96 4.87 9.39 -9.22
N PRO A 97 5.75 10.31 -8.78
CA PRO A 97 6.09 10.43 -7.38
C PRO A 97 4.97 11.14 -6.62
N GLY A 98 4.76 10.68 -5.39
CA GLY A 98 3.89 11.26 -4.38
C GLY A 98 4.48 11.04 -2.98
N LYS A 99 3.69 11.29 -1.96
CA LYS A 99 4.05 11.04 -0.56
C LYS A 99 3.24 9.88 -0.02
N LEU A 100 3.82 9.19 0.95
CA LEU A 100 3.09 8.27 1.80
C LEU A 100 3.09 8.80 3.24
N HIS A 101 1.98 8.62 3.93
CA HIS A 101 1.79 9.00 5.32
C HIS A 101 1.18 7.84 6.08
N ILE A 102 1.82 7.43 7.16
CA ILE A 102 1.31 6.37 8.03
C ILE A 102 0.30 7.00 8.97
N GLN A 103 -0.98 6.73 8.73
CA GLN A 103 -2.06 7.30 9.53
C GLN A 103 -2.31 6.51 10.81
N CYS A 104 -2.27 5.18 10.72
CA CYS A 104 -2.59 4.31 11.84
C CYS A 104 -1.75 3.02 11.76
N VAL A 105 -1.27 2.56 12.92
CA VAL A 105 -0.57 1.27 13.07
C VAL A 105 -1.29 0.46 14.14
N ASP A 106 -2.04 -0.53 13.70
CA ASP A 106 -2.69 -1.48 14.58
C ASP A 106 -1.77 -2.70 14.81
N ASN A 107 -1.32 -2.85 16.04
CA ASN A 107 -0.48 -3.98 16.47
C ASN A 107 -1.29 -5.15 17.03
N THR A 108 -2.62 -5.06 17.04
CA THR A 108 -3.45 -6.14 17.55
C THR A 108 -3.43 -7.29 16.55
N ALA A 109 -3.24 -8.51 17.06
CA ALA A 109 -3.49 -9.72 16.30
C ALA A 109 -5.01 -9.87 16.20
N SER A 110 -5.62 -9.14 15.27
CA SER A 110 -7.05 -9.18 15.06
C SER A 110 -7.35 -10.29 14.05
N ASP A 111 -8.02 -11.35 14.50
CA ASP A 111 -8.65 -12.32 13.61
C ASP A 111 -9.58 -11.55 12.65
N PRO A 112 -9.45 -11.70 11.33
CA PRO A 112 -10.24 -10.91 10.39
C PRO A 112 -11.72 -11.32 10.48
N GLU A 113 -12.51 -10.56 11.25
CA GLU A 113 -13.96 -10.80 11.43
C GLU A 113 -14.75 -10.65 10.12
N ASN A 114 -14.18 -9.92 9.15
CA ASN A 114 -14.65 -9.78 7.77
C ASN A 114 -13.43 -9.64 6.84
N GLY A 115 -12.67 -10.71 6.69
CA GLY A 115 -11.65 -10.77 5.64
C GLY A 115 -12.32 -10.67 4.27
N VAL A 116 -12.39 -9.47 3.69
CA VAL A 116 -12.70 -9.24 2.27
C VAL A 116 -11.51 -9.70 1.41
N PHE A 117 -10.96 -10.87 1.72
CA PHE A 117 -10.12 -11.59 0.79
C PHE A 117 -11.11 -12.41 -0.02
N ALA A 118 -11.30 -12.05 -1.28
CA ALA A 118 -12.23 -12.73 -2.15
C ALA A 118 -11.83 -14.21 -2.33
N GLU A 119 -12.24 -15.06 -1.40
CA GLU A 119 -12.44 -16.49 -1.63
C GLU A 119 -13.88 -16.64 -2.14
N GLY A 120 -14.05 -16.35 -3.43
CA GLY A 120 -15.35 -16.39 -4.07
C GLY A 120 -15.23 -16.54 -5.58
N GLY A 121 -15.11 -17.78 -6.04
CA GLY A 121 -15.21 -18.12 -7.45
C GLY A 121 -14.76 -19.53 -7.75
N LEU A 122 -15.70 -20.48 -7.59
CA LEU A 122 -15.64 -21.85 -8.11
C LEU A 122 -15.35 -21.91 -9.62
#